data_AF-A0A1I4FVR6-F1
#
_entry.id   AF-A0A1I4FVR6-F1
#
_cell.length_a   1.000
_cell.length_b   1.000
_cell.length_c   1.000
_cell.angle_alpha   90.00
_cell.angle_beta   90.00
_cell.angle_gamma   90.00
#
_symmetry.space_group_name_H-M   'P 1'
#
loop_
_entity.id
_entity.type
_entity.pdbx_description
1 polymer ?
#
loop_
_entity_poly.entity_id
_entity_poly.type
_entity_poly.pdbx_seq_one_letter_code
_entity_poly.pdbx_strand_id
1 'polypeptide(L)'
;MAIVTIYEYWEGHFREQIAKSIDLPKKEDLKIDEFGDLCIYRNAILHNLGKGSKDFKRLKIFTWFKHGEQINIDIIRLDFIVSKLKDALASYV
;
A
#
# COMPACT_ATOMS: atom_id res chain seq x y z
N MET A 1 -11.12 3.12 5.63
CA MET A 1 -11.46 1.70 5.34
C MET A 1 -10.92 1.22 4.00
N ALA A 2 -11.18 1.87 2.86
CA ALA A 2 -10.73 1.40 1.53
C ALA A 2 -9.25 0.95 1.45
N ILE A 3 -8.31 1.78 1.95
CA ILE A 3 -6.87 1.47 1.95
C ILE A 3 -6.54 0.18 2.71
N VAL A 4 -7.18 -0.02 3.86
CA VAL A 4 -6.99 -1.22 4.68
C VAL A 4 -7.45 -2.45 3.92
N THR A 5 -8.65 -2.39 3.32
CA THR A 5 -9.22 -3.48 2.53
C THR A 5 -8.34 -3.83 1.33
N ILE A 6 -7.89 -2.85 0.56
CA ILE A 6 -7.00 -3.08 -0.60
C ILE A 6 -5.74 -3.83 -0.15
N TYR A 7 -5.09 -3.36 0.93
CA TYR A 7 -3.87 -4.00 1.42
C TYR A 7 -4.12 -5.42 1.95
N GLU A 8 -5.23 -5.65 2.65
CA GLU A 8 -5.58 -6.98 3.16
C GLU A 8 -5.83 -7.98 2.03
N TYR A 9 -6.50 -7.58 0.95
CA TYR A 9 -6.66 -8.42 -0.24
C TYR A 9 -5.33 -8.71 -0.93
N TRP A 10 -4.47 -7.69 -1.05
CA TRP A 10 -3.12 -7.87 -1.57
C TRP A 10 -2.32 -8.91 -0.76
N GLU A 11 -2.20 -8.69 0.55
CA GLU A 11 -1.33 -9.49 1.41
C GLU A 11 -1.89 -10.90 1.68
N GLY A 12 -3.22 -11.05 1.70
CA GLY A 12 -3.93 -12.30 1.97
C GLY A 12 -4.18 -13.18 0.75
N HIS A 13 -4.22 -12.61 -0.47
CA HIS A 13 -4.59 -13.37 -1.67
C HIS A 13 -3.61 -13.18 -2.83
N PHE A 14 -3.32 -11.94 -3.23
CA PHE A 14 -2.64 -11.70 -4.52
C PHE A 14 -1.13 -11.80 -4.45
N ARG A 15 -0.50 -11.33 -3.36
CA ARG A 15 0.96 -11.29 -3.23
C ARG A 15 1.59 -12.66 -3.38
N GLU A 16 0.97 -13.67 -2.76
CA GLU A 16 1.46 -15.05 -2.85
C GLU A 16 1.28 -15.65 -4.24
N GLN A 17 0.13 -15.42 -4.87
CA GLN A 17 -0.15 -15.92 -6.23
C GLN A 17 0.85 -15.36 -7.24
N ILE A 18 1.09 -14.05 -7.18
CA ILE A 18 2.05 -13.38 -8.08
C ILE A 18 3.47 -13.83 -7.76
N ALA A 19 3.88 -13.89 -6.49
CA ALA A 19 5.22 -14.36 -6.14
C ALA A 19 5.49 -15.78 -6.67
N LYS A 20 4.49 -16.68 -6.59
CA LYS A 20 4.57 -18.03 -7.15
C LYS A 20 4.67 -18.03 -8.67
N SER A 21 3.98 -17.14 -9.38
CA SER A 21 4.01 -17.09 -10.85
C SER A 21 5.34 -16.58 -11.42
N ILE A 22 6.16 -15.93 -10.60
CA ILE A 22 7.52 -15.46 -10.97
C ILE A 22 8.64 -16.20 -10.20
N ASP A 23 8.34 -17.40 -9.70
CA ASP A 23 9.29 -18.31 -9.03
C ASP A 23 10.03 -17.70 -7.82
N LEU A 24 9.39 -16.78 -7.09
CA LEU A 24 9.94 -16.29 -5.84
C LEU A 24 9.74 -17.31 -4.71
N PRO A 25 10.76 -17.53 -3.86
CA PRO A 25 10.69 -18.57 -2.83
C PRO A 25 9.70 -18.22 -1.71
N LYS A 26 9.47 -16.92 -1.44
CA LYS A 26 8.49 -16.44 -0.48
C LYS A 26 7.75 -15.22 -1.01
N LYS A 27 6.51 -15.02 -0.57
CA LYS A 27 5.70 -13.86 -0.97
C LYS A 27 6.31 -12.53 -0.50
N GLU A 28 7.06 -12.54 0.60
CA GLU A 28 7.73 -11.37 1.17
C GLU A 28 8.87 -10.86 0.29
N ASP A 29 9.41 -11.71 -0.59
CA ASP A 29 10.45 -11.34 -1.55
C ASP A 29 9.89 -10.48 -2.69
N LEU A 30 8.59 -10.56 -2.95
CA LEU A 30 7.89 -9.65 -3.85
C LEU A 30 7.72 -8.29 -3.17
N LYS A 31 8.57 -7.33 -3.55
CA LYS A 31 8.57 -5.97 -3.01
C LYS A 31 8.09 -4.99 -4.07
N ILE A 32 6.92 -4.43 -3.84
CA ILE A 32 6.30 -3.39 -4.67
C ILE A 32 6.10 -2.16 -3.81
N ASP A 33 6.65 -1.02 -4.23
CA ASP A 33 6.75 0.19 -3.42
C ASP A 33 5.36 0.76 -3.07
N GLU A 34 4.41 0.71 -4.00
CA GLU A 34 3.03 1.13 -3.80
C GLU A 34 2.34 0.35 -2.68
N PHE A 35 2.50 -0.98 -2.65
CA PHE A 35 1.94 -1.80 -1.57
C PHE A 35 2.70 -1.63 -0.26
N GLY A 36 4.00 -1.37 -0.32
CA GLY A 36 4.80 -0.97 0.84
C GLY A 36 4.27 0.30 1.50
N ASP A 37 3.96 1.31 0.69
CA ASP A 37 3.34 2.55 1.14
C ASP A 37 1.95 2.30 1.74
N LEU A 38 1.09 1.49 1.09
CA LEU A 38 -0.22 1.14 1.63
C LEU A 38 -0.13 0.42 2.99
N CYS A 39 0.90 -0.40 3.22
CA CYS A 39 1.14 -1.02 4.53
C CYS A 39 1.34 0.05 5.62
N ILE A 40 2.15 1.07 5.33
CA ILE A 40 2.42 2.19 6.24
C ILE A 40 1.13 2.97 6.52
N TYR A 41 0.34 3.27 5.47
CA TYR A 41 -0.97 3.90 5.63
C TYR A 41 -1.94 3.05 6.45
N ARG A 42 -2.04 1.75 6.18
CA ARG A 42 -2.88 0.82 6.95
C ARG A 42 -2.55 0.87 8.43
N ASN A 43 -1.26 0.79 8.78
CA ASN A 43 -0.83 0.82 10.17
C ASN A 43 -1.20 2.15 10.85
N ALA A 44 -1.05 3.27 10.15
CA ALA A 44 -1.47 4.57 10.67
C ALA A 44 -2.99 4.67 10.86
N ILE A 45 -3.78 4.14 9.92
CA ILE A 45 -5.24 4.12 10.00
C ILE A 45 -5.73 3.27 11.18
N LEU A 46 -5.20 2.06 11.32
CA LEU A 46 -5.66 1.09 12.33
C LEU A 46 -5.12 1.38 13.73
N HIS A 47 -3.87 1.85 13.85
CA HIS A 47 -3.16 1.90 15.13
C HIS A 47 -2.74 3.30 15.55
N ASN A 48 -2.84 4.31 14.69
CA ASN A 48 -2.46 5.69 15.00
C ASN A 48 -3.61 6.69 14.81
N LEU A 49 -4.86 6.23 15.03
CA LEU A 49 -6.08 7.05 14.93
C LEU A 49 -6.24 7.76 13.57
N GLY A 50 -5.70 7.17 12.50
CA GLY A 50 -5.72 7.81 11.18
C GLY A 50 -4.81 9.02 11.06
N LYS A 51 -3.78 9.15 11.90
CA LYS A 51 -2.76 10.20 11.77
C LYS A 51 -1.46 9.65 11.19
N GLY A 52 -0.74 10.46 10.41
CA GLY A 52 0.55 10.08 9.85
C GLY A 52 1.53 9.63 10.95
N SER A 53 2.11 8.45 10.78
CA SER A 53 3.10 7.90 11.72
C SER A 53 4.51 8.41 11.40
N LYS A 54 5.49 8.13 12.27
CA LYS A 54 6.90 8.44 11.98
C LYS A 54 7.43 7.68 10.76
N ASP A 55 6.79 6.57 10.38
CA ASP A 55 7.15 5.79 9.21
C ASP A 55 6.77 6.47 7.89
N PHE A 56 5.97 7.55 7.91
CA PHE A 56 5.60 8.28 6.70
C PHE A 56 6.83 8.88 5.98
N LYS A 57 7.95 9.06 6.69
CA LYS A 57 9.25 9.43 6.08
C LYS A 57 9.81 8.39 5.10
N ARG A 58 9.29 7.15 5.14
CA ARG A 58 9.69 6.03 4.28
C ARG A 58 8.80 5.88 3.05
N LEU A 59 7.71 6.66 2.97
CA LEU A 59 6.82 6.64 1.82
C LEU A 59 7.56 7.08 0.57
N LYS A 60 7.33 6.38 -0.53
CA LYS A 60 7.99 6.65 -1.81
C LYS A 60 7.05 7.26 -2.84
N ILE A 61 5.81 6.79 -2.88
CA ILE A 61 4.82 7.12 -3.91
C ILE A 61 3.74 8.04 -3.33
N PHE A 62 3.14 7.66 -2.21
CA PHE A 62 1.96 8.34 -1.64
C PHE A 62 2.37 9.33 -0.55
N THR A 63 3.20 10.33 -0.85
CA THR A 63 3.87 11.22 0.12
C THR A 63 3.03 12.42 0.59
N TRP A 64 1.70 12.33 0.54
CA TRP A 64 0.79 13.48 0.73
C TRP A 64 0.65 14.01 2.16
N PHE A 65 0.92 13.18 3.17
CA PHE A 65 0.77 13.55 4.58
C PHE A 65 2.09 13.40 5.32
N LYS A 66 2.20 14.12 6.43
CA LYS A 66 3.35 14.09 7.34
C LYS A 66 2.98 13.49 8.68
N HIS A 67 4.00 13.29 9.51
CA HIS A 67 3.79 12.81 10.87
C HIS A 67 2.86 13.74 11.67
N GLY A 68 1.85 13.16 12.32
CA GLY A 68 0.87 13.86 13.14
C GLY A 68 -0.32 14.45 12.38
N GLU A 69 -0.25 14.55 11.05
CA GLU A 69 -1.34 15.05 10.22
C GLU A 69 -2.47 14.03 10.10
N GLN A 70 -3.72 14.50 10.08
CA GLN A 70 -4.87 13.64 9.84
C GLN A 70 -4.85 13.14 8.40
N ILE A 71 -4.92 11.83 8.22
CA ILE A 71 -5.05 11.20 6.91
C ILE A 71 -6.49 11.42 6.43
N ASN A 72 -6.64 12.16 5.34
CA ASN A 72 -7.92 12.35 4.65
C ASN A 72 -7.76 12.00 3.17
N ILE A 73 -8.20 10.80 2.79
CA ILE A 73 -8.14 10.31 1.41
C ILE A 73 -9.46 10.68 0.72
N ASP A 74 -9.40 11.71 -0.12
CA ASP A 74 -10.48 12.06 -1.02
C ASP A 74 -10.51 11.13 -2.25
N ILE A 75 -11.52 11.35 -3.11
CA ILE A 75 -11.73 10.54 -4.31
C ILE A 75 -10.58 10.64 -5.32
N ILE A 76 -9.95 11.82 -5.44
CA ILE A 76 -8.84 12.05 -6.38
C ILE A 76 -7.61 11.25 -5.93
N ARG A 77 -7.31 11.28 -4.64
CA ARG A 77 -6.23 10.49 -4.05
C ARG A 77 -6.52 9.00 -4.14
N LEU A 78 -7.77 8.57 -3.90
CA LEU A 78 -8.14 7.16 -4.03
C LEU A 78 -7.98 6.67 -5.48
N ASP A 79 -8.42 7.44 -6.46
CA ASP A 79 -8.25 7.12 -7.88
C ASP A 79 -6.76 7.02 -8.26
N PHE A 80 -5.95 7.98 -7.79
CA PHE A 80 -4.51 7.93 -7.99
C PHE A 80 -3.87 6.66 -7.40
N ILE A 81 -4.27 6.26 -6.18
CA ILE A 81 -3.80 5.01 -5.57
C ILE A 81 -4.17 3.83 -6.47
N VAL A 82 -5.44 3.71 -6.87
CA VAL A 82 -5.89 2.58 -7.71
C VAL A 82 -5.14 2.54 -9.03
N SER A 83 -4.91 3.69 -9.68
CA SER A 83 -4.11 3.78 -10.90
C SER A 83 -2.70 3.28 -10.67
N LYS A 84 -2.02 3.73 -9.60
CA LYS A 84 -0.63 3.32 -9.32
C LYS A 84 -0.51 1.85 -8.99
N LEU A 85 -1.47 1.27 -8.28
CA LEU A 85 -1.48 -0.18 -8.03
C LEU A 85 -1.66 -0.98 -9.32
N LYS A 86 -2.52 -0.52 -10.23
CA LYS A 86 -2.69 -1.17 -11.54
C LYS A 86 -1.40 -1.09 -12.36
N ASP A 87 -0.79 0.08 -12.45
CA ASP A 87 0.47 0.29 -13.16
C ASP A 87 1.57 -0.62 -12.60
N ALA A 88 1.69 -0.70 -11.27
CA ALA A 88 2.67 -1.54 -10.60
C ALA A 88 2.45 -3.03 -10.88
N LEU A 89 1.19 -3.48 -10.88
CA LEU A 89 0.84 -4.88 -11.14
C LEU A 89 0.97 -5.27 -12.63
N ALA A 90 0.85 -4.32 -13.56
CA ALA A 90 1.01 -4.57 -15.00
C ALA A 90 2.42 -5.09 -15.38
N SER A 91 3.39 -4.99 -14.47
CA SER A 91 4.74 -5.55 -14.68
C SER A 91 4.83 -7.05 -14.38
N TYR A 92 3.76 -7.65 -13.85
CA TYR A 92 3.73 -9.04 -13.35
C TYR A 92 2.63 -9.91 -13.98
N VAL A 93 1.84 -9.32 -14.89
CA VAL A 93 0.73 -9.96 -15.63
C VAL A 93 1.00 -9.78 -17.12
#